data_AF-A0A4P8IFZ9-F1
#
_entry.id   AF-A0A4P8IFZ9-F1
#
_cell.length_a   1.000
_cell.length_b   1.000
_cell.length_c   1.000
_cell.angle_alpha   90.00
_cell.angle_beta   90.00
_cell.angle_gamma   90.00
#
_symmetry.space_group_name_H-M   'P 1'
#
loop_
_entity.id
_entity.type
_entity.pdbx_description
1 polymer ?
#
loop_
_entity_poly.entity_id
_entity_poly.type
_entity_poly.pdbx_seq_one_letter_code
_entity_poly.pdbx_strand_id
1 'polypeptide(L)'
;MKEILMMKLESCPYCHQALDMMDELKQEHPEYRDIPVKMVDEDEDTDLADSLDYWYVPTYYVGDEKLHEGVPTKENIQKVYEAALK
;
A
#
# COMPACT_ATOMS: atom_id res chain seq x y z
N MET A 1 -4.62 -13.27 -7.35
CA MET A 1 -3.52 -12.96 -6.40
C MET A 1 -2.43 -12.17 -7.10
N LYS A 2 -2.52 -10.85 -6.98
CA LYS A 2 -1.53 -9.87 -7.45
C LYS A 2 -0.71 -9.35 -6.28
N GLU A 3 0.50 -8.87 -6.57
CA GLU A 3 1.32 -8.17 -5.59
C GLU A 3 0.80 -6.74 -5.35
N ILE A 4 0.80 -6.33 -4.08
CA ILE A 4 0.55 -4.96 -3.67
C ILE A 4 1.89 -4.25 -3.55
N LEU A 5 2.07 -3.15 -4.26
CA LEU A 5 3.19 -2.22 -4.05
C LEU A 5 2.69 -1.03 -3.23
N MET A 6 3.34 -0.77 -2.10
CA MET A 6 3.10 0.39 -1.26
C MET A 6 4.32 1.31 -1.30
N MET A 7 4.14 2.51 -1.83
CA MET A 7 5.12 3.60 -1.71
C MET A 7 4.88 4.31 -0.39
N LYS A 8 5.93 4.41 0.42
CA LYS A 8 5.92 5.05 1.74
C LYS A 8 7.12 5.97 1.92
N LEU A 9 7.07 6.74 3.00
CA LEU A 9 8.22 7.43 3.56
C LEU A 9 8.30 7.09 5.05
N GLU A 10 9.48 6.76 5.57
CA GLU A 10 9.70 6.45 6.98
C GLU A 10 9.22 7.58 7.92
N SER A 11 9.40 8.84 7.50
CA SER A 11 8.96 10.00 8.27
C SER A 11 7.47 10.32 8.13
N CYS A 12 6.69 9.61 7.31
CA CYS A 12 5.29 9.95 7.07
C CYS A 12 4.35 9.33 8.11
N PRO A 13 3.64 10.13 8.94
CA PRO A 13 2.72 9.61 9.96
C PRO A 13 1.51 8.89 9.38
N TYR A 14 1.11 9.23 8.15
CA TYR A 14 0.04 8.53 7.44
C TYR A 14 0.48 7.15 6.96
N CYS A 15 1.76 6.98 6.60
CA CYS A 15 2.27 5.65 6.24
C CYS A 15 2.21 4.70 7.43
N HIS A 16 2.61 5.16 8.63
CA HIS A 16 2.48 4.38 9.87
C HIS A 16 1.03 3.97 10.16
N GLN A 17 0.09 4.91 10.08
CA GLN A 17 -1.34 4.61 10.22
C GLN A 17 -1.84 3.58 9.20
N ALA A 18 -1.35 3.65 7.96
CA ALA A 18 -1.72 2.70 6.93
C ALA A 18 -1.20 1.29 7.24
N LEU A 19 0.01 1.18 7.78
CA LEU A 19 0.58 -0.09 8.24
C LEU A 19 -0.24 -0.69 9.40
N ASP A 20 -0.66 0.12 10.36
CA ASP A 20 -1.53 -0.32 11.46
C ASP A 20 -2.87 -0.86 10.92
N MET A 21 -3.50 -0.12 10.00
CA MET A 21 -4.74 -0.55 9.34
C MET A 21 -4.55 -1.83 8.52
N MET A 22 -3.39 -2.01 7.87
CA MET A 22 -3.06 -3.25 7.16
C MET A 22 -2.95 -4.44 8.12
N ASP A 23 -2.37 -4.24 9.30
CA ASP A 23 -2.29 -5.29 10.32
C ASP A 23 -3.68 -5.66 10.85
N GLU A 24 -4.51 -4.66 11.19
CA GLU A 24 -5.90 -4.87 11.59
C GLU A 24 -6.68 -5.69 10.55
N LEU A 25 -6.58 -5.30 9.27
CA LEU A 25 -7.26 -6.00 8.18
C LEU A 25 -6.78 -7.44 8.03
N LYS A 26 -5.49 -7.71 8.21
CA LYS A 26 -4.95 -9.08 8.21
C LYS A 26 -5.43 -9.91 9.40
N GLN A 27 -5.74 -9.27 10.53
CA GLN A 27 -6.32 -9.95 11.69
C GLN A 27 -7.78 -10.33 11.44
N GLU A 28 -8.57 -9.43 10.84
CA GLU A 28 -9.97 -9.65 10.51
C GLU A 28 -10.14 -10.62 9.32
N HIS A 29 -9.24 -10.55 8.35
CA HIS A 29 -9.25 -11.31 7.11
C HIS A 29 -7.93 -12.06 6.94
N PRO A 30 -7.82 -13.30 7.48
CA PRO A 30 -6.60 -14.09 7.41
C PRO A 30 -6.11 -14.31 5.98
N GLU A 31 -6.99 -14.31 4.98
CA GLU A 31 -6.60 -14.47 3.57
C GLU A 31 -5.73 -13.32 3.05
N TYR A 32 -5.77 -12.14 3.70
CA TYR A 32 -4.91 -11.02 3.33
C TYR A 32 -3.45 -11.23 3.73
N ARG A 33 -3.16 -12.20 4.62
CA ARG A 33 -1.79 -12.52 5.04
C ARG A 33 -0.98 -13.20 3.95
N ASP A 34 -1.66 -13.92 3.05
CA ASP A 34 -1.03 -14.64 1.94
C ASP A 34 -0.74 -13.72 0.73
N ILE A 35 -1.22 -12.47 0.75
CA ILE A 35 -1.01 -11.52 -0.33
C ILE A 35 0.39 -10.89 -0.19
N PRO A 36 1.24 -10.96 -1.23
CA PRO A 36 2.54 -10.34 -1.20
C PRO A 36 2.39 -8.82 -1.21
N VAL A 37 3.03 -8.16 -0.24
CA VAL A 37 3.09 -6.70 -0.11
C VAL A 37 4.54 -6.28 -0.19
N LYS A 38 4.90 -5.57 -1.26
CA LYS A 38 6.18 -4.91 -1.40
C LYS A 38 6.05 -3.47 -0.90
N MET A 39 6.76 -3.15 0.17
CA MET A 39 6.85 -1.79 0.69
C MET A 39 8.15 -1.17 0.20
N VAL A 40 8.07 -0.03 -0.47
CA VAL A 40 9.24 0.69 -0.96
C VAL A 40 9.24 2.07 -0.34
N ASP A 41 10.38 2.45 0.22
CA ASP A 41 10.60 3.81 0.68
C ASP A 41 11.05 4.69 -0.49
N GLU A 42 10.40 5.83 -0.66
CA GLU A 42 10.72 6.77 -1.74
C GLU A 42 12.15 7.32 -1.61
N ASP A 43 12.68 7.51 -0.39
CA ASP A 43 14.07 7.95 -0.18
C ASP A 43 15.09 6.84 -0.48
N GLU A 44 14.69 5.56 -0.41
CA GLU A 44 15.58 4.42 -0.63
C GLU A 44 15.66 3.99 -2.10
N ASP A 45 14.54 4.08 -2.85
CA ASP A 45 14.43 3.63 -4.24
C ASP A 45 13.88 4.76 -5.13
N THR A 46 14.69 5.81 -5.28
CA THR A 46 14.35 7.00 -6.04
C THR A 46 14.06 6.69 -7.51
N ASP A 47 14.76 5.72 -8.10
CA ASP A 47 14.51 5.29 -9.49
C ASP A 47 13.08 4.73 -9.67
N LEU A 48 12.58 3.95 -8.70
CA LEU A 48 11.20 3.47 -8.73
C LEU A 48 10.22 4.61 -8.49
N ALA A 49 10.49 5.49 -7.53
CA ALA A 49 9.65 6.64 -7.22
C ALA A 49 9.47 7.56 -8.45
N ASP A 50 10.56 7.93 -9.12
CA ASP A 50 10.56 8.76 -10.34
C ASP A 50 9.83 8.08 -11.51
N SER A 51 9.74 6.75 -11.52
CA SER A 51 9.03 6.00 -12.57
C SER A 51 7.51 5.97 -12.41
N LEU A 52 6.99 6.33 -11.23
CA LEU A 52 5.58 6.21 -10.87
C LEU A 52 4.91 7.59 -10.79
N ASP A 53 3.69 7.70 -11.32
CA ASP A 53 2.91 8.94 -11.28
C ASP A 53 2.08 9.03 -9.98
N TYR A 54 2.71 9.48 -8.89
CA TYR A 54 2.04 9.79 -7.62
C TYR A 54 2.59 11.06 -6.96
N TRP A 55 1.76 11.70 -6.14
CA TRP A 55 2.12 12.99 -5.49
C TRP A 55 2.15 12.92 -3.96
N TYR A 56 1.49 11.92 -3.38
CA TYR A 56 1.37 11.78 -1.93
C TYR A 56 1.66 10.36 -1.49
N VAL A 57 2.19 10.19 -0.28
CA VAL A 57 2.32 8.89 0.39
C VAL A 57 1.40 8.84 1.61
N PRO A 58 0.84 7.68 1.97
CA PRO A 58 1.04 6.36 1.33
C PRO A 58 0.30 6.24 -0.01
N THR A 59 0.94 5.56 -0.98
CA THR A 59 0.32 5.20 -2.26
C THR A 59 0.37 3.70 -2.48
N TYR A 60 -0.72 3.12 -3.00
CA TYR A 60 -0.86 1.69 -3.25
C TYR A 60 -1.13 1.40 -4.72
N TYR A 61 -0.41 0.43 -5.25
CA TYR A 61 -0.58 -0.14 -6.57
C TYR A 61 -0.85 -1.64 -6.47
N VAL A 62 -1.69 -2.16 -7.36
CA VAL A 62 -1.95 -3.60 -7.50
C VAL A 62 -1.77 -3.98 -8.97
N GLY A 63 -0.61 -4.58 -9.29
CA GLY A 63 -0.13 -4.62 -10.67
C GLY A 63 0.14 -3.20 -11.17
N ASP A 64 -0.41 -2.83 -12.32
CA ASP A 64 -0.22 -1.51 -12.94
C ASP A 64 -1.29 -0.46 -12.53
N GLU A 65 -2.22 -0.82 -11.64
CA GLU A 65 -3.34 0.05 -11.24
C GLU A 65 -3.08 0.72 -9.90
N LYS A 66 -3.14 2.07 -9.87
CA LYS A 66 -3.10 2.88 -8.64
C LYS A 66 -4.47 2.86 -7.97
N LEU A 67 -4.54 2.35 -6.74
CA LEU A 67 -5.81 2.17 -6.01
C LEU A 67 -6.02 3.18 -4.88
N HIS A 68 -4.94 3.66 -4.26
CA HIS A 68 -5.03 4.64 -3.19
C HIS A 68 -3.82 5.57 -3.22
N GLU A 69 -4.04 6.84 -2.92
CA GLU A 69 -3.00 7.86 -2.79
C GLU A 69 -3.42 8.83 -1.67
N GLY A 70 -2.50 9.14 -0.75
CA GLY A 70 -2.71 10.13 0.32
C GLY A 70 -3.32 9.55 1.60
N VAL A 71 -4.19 10.32 2.27
CA VAL A 71 -4.67 9.99 3.63
C VAL A 71 -5.35 8.61 3.67
N PRO A 72 -4.78 7.62 4.38
CA PRO A 72 -5.31 6.28 4.41
C PRO A 72 -6.61 6.21 5.21
N THR A 73 -7.52 5.35 4.76
CA THR A 73 -8.66 4.90 5.54
C THR A 73 -8.72 3.38 5.46
N LYS A 74 -9.30 2.76 6.49
CA LYS A 74 -9.44 1.29 6.53
C LYS A 74 -10.19 0.75 5.31
N GLU A 75 -11.23 1.46 4.87
CA GLU A 75 -11.99 1.11 3.65
C GLU A 75 -11.12 1.15 2.39
N ASN A 76 -10.28 2.18 2.22
CA ASN A 76 -9.42 2.27 1.04
C ASN A 76 -8.36 1.16 1.02
N ILE A 77 -7.75 0.85 2.17
CA ILE A 77 -6.75 -0.23 2.27
C ILE A 77 -7.41 -1.59 2.07
N GLN A 78 -8.63 -1.78 2.56
CA GLN A 78 -9.40 -2.99 2.30
C GLN A 78 -9.63 -3.20 0.80
N LYS A 79 -10.02 -2.14 0.05
CA LYS A 79 -10.17 -2.22 -1.41
C LYS A 79 -8.88 -2.64 -2.12
N VAL A 80 -7.72 -2.22 -1.63
CA VAL A 80 -6.41 -2.64 -2.15
C VAL A 80 -6.24 -4.16 -2.01
N TYR A 81 -6.51 -4.70 -0.82
CA TYR A 81 -6.44 -6.14 -0.60
C TYR A 81 -7.48 -6.93 -1.40
N GLU A 82 -8.72 -6.43 -1.48
CA GLU A 82 -9.76 -7.07 -2.29
C GLU A 82 -9.40 -7.11 -3.78
N ALA A 83 -8.76 -6.05 -4.30
CA ALA A 83 -8.26 -6.03 -5.67
C ALA A 83 -7.08 -6.99 -5.88
N ALA A 84 -6.22 -7.15 -4.87
CA ALA A 84 -5.09 -8.07 -4.91
C ALA A 84 -5.51 -9.54 -4.80
N LEU A 85 -6.62 -9.85 -4.11
CA LEU A 85 -7.15 -11.21 -4.02
C LEU A 85 -7.71 -11.73 -5.36
N LYS A 86 -8.26 -10.84 -6.18
CA LYS A 86 -8.77 -11.19 -7.52
C LYS A 86 -7.67 -11.76 -8.41
#